data_AF-A0A9E3U1Z8-F1
#
_entry.id   AF-A0A9E3U1Z8-F1
#
_cell.length_a   1.000
_cell.length_b   1.000
_cell.length_c   1.000
_cell.angle_alpha   90.00
_cell.angle_beta   90.00
_cell.angle_gamma   90.00
#
_symmetry.space_group_name_H-M   'P 1'
#
loop_
_entity.id
_entity.type
_entity.pdbx_description
1 polymer ?
#
loop_
_entity_poly.entity_id
_entity_poly.type
_entity_poly.pdbx_seq_one_letter_code
_entity_poly.pdbx_strand_id
1 'polypeptide(L)'
;DDYPRGAGSDLLGDLMARSVSLFANHPINVARQAEGKLPATNVWLWGIGRKPALTPFLDVYGQRGKMITAVDLLRGLAALIGWERIEVEGATGYTDTDYAAKGRAAIEALPDTDVICVHVEAPDEASHEGDQQAKIKALEEIDQHIVGPLHAALQSQGPYRILVSPDHPTPLRTKTHSHGFVPFTIAGTGIAASNATYDEVAAGKSPHDFSDGWRLMKFFLGES
;
A
#
# COMPACT_ATOMS: atom_id res chain seq x y z
N ASP A 1 -7.29 9.07 -27.86
CA ASP A 1 -7.36 7.60 -27.93
C ASP A 1 -7.94 6.98 -26.65
N ASP A 2 -8.76 7.73 -25.90
CA ASP A 2 -8.88 7.50 -24.45
C ASP A 2 -10.29 7.11 -24.00
N TYR A 3 -11.18 6.81 -24.95
CA TYR A 3 -12.51 6.26 -24.67
C TYR A 3 -12.46 4.74 -24.50
N PRO A 4 -13.40 4.15 -23.73
CA PRO A 4 -13.56 2.70 -23.63
C PRO A 4 -13.65 2.06 -25.02
N ARG A 5 -12.97 0.91 -25.19
CA ARG A 5 -12.96 0.14 -26.45
C ARG A 5 -13.28 -1.32 -26.18
N GLY A 6 -13.77 -2.02 -27.21
CA GLY A 6 -14.07 -3.45 -27.15
C GLY A 6 -15.50 -3.73 -26.69
N ALA A 7 -15.79 -4.98 -26.34
CA ALA A 7 -17.14 -5.38 -25.98
C ALA A 7 -17.67 -4.57 -24.77
N GLY A 8 -18.85 -3.97 -24.94
CA GLY A 8 -19.48 -3.13 -23.91
C GLY A 8 -19.05 -1.65 -23.93
N SER A 9 -18.16 -1.24 -24.84
CA SER A 9 -17.73 0.17 -24.95
C SER A 9 -18.88 1.14 -25.18
N ASP A 10 -19.90 0.73 -25.95
CA ASP A 10 -21.05 1.59 -26.27
C ASP A 10 -21.84 1.97 -25.02
N LEU A 11 -22.04 1.00 -24.10
CA LEU A 11 -22.68 1.25 -22.81
C LEU A 11 -21.84 2.17 -21.93
N LEU A 12 -20.53 1.93 -21.85
CA LEU A 12 -19.63 2.77 -21.04
C LEU A 12 -19.56 4.20 -21.60
N GLY A 13 -19.52 4.35 -22.93
CA GLY A 13 -19.58 5.62 -23.63
C GLY A 13 -20.90 6.36 -23.39
N ASP A 14 -22.03 5.65 -23.46
CA ASP A 14 -23.35 6.21 -23.14
C ASP A 14 -23.42 6.72 -21.68
N LEU A 15 -22.92 5.95 -20.72
CA LEU A 15 -22.86 6.36 -19.31
C LEU A 15 -22.00 7.62 -19.12
N MET A 16 -20.83 7.68 -19.76
CA MET A 16 -19.96 8.87 -19.74
C MET A 16 -20.68 10.08 -20.36
N ALA A 17 -21.33 9.92 -21.51
CA ALA A 17 -22.05 11.00 -22.19
C ALA A 17 -23.25 11.51 -21.37
N ARG A 18 -24.06 10.61 -20.82
CA ARG A 18 -25.24 10.95 -20.00
C ARG A 18 -24.86 11.69 -18.72
N SER A 19 -23.67 11.44 -18.18
CA SER A 19 -23.19 12.15 -16.99
C SER A 19 -23.02 13.65 -17.20
N VAL A 20 -22.77 14.10 -18.44
CA VAL A 20 -22.62 15.54 -18.77
C VAL A 20 -23.88 16.31 -18.42
N SER A 21 -25.02 15.88 -18.97
CA SER A 21 -26.31 16.52 -18.72
C SER A 21 -26.75 16.40 -17.26
N LEU A 22 -26.43 15.27 -16.62
CA LEU A 22 -26.71 15.05 -15.19
C LEU A 22 -25.93 16.03 -14.30
N PHE A 23 -24.68 16.33 -14.64
CA PHE A 23 -23.80 17.16 -13.82
C PHE A 23 -23.97 18.66 -14.09
N ALA A 24 -24.40 19.06 -15.29
CA ALA A 24 -24.45 20.45 -15.73
C ALA A 24 -25.10 21.42 -14.73
N ASN A 25 -26.25 21.03 -14.15
CA ASN A 25 -27.00 21.84 -13.18
C ASN A 25 -27.02 21.24 -11.78
N HIS A 26 -26.11 20.30 -11.48
CA HIS A 26 -26.05 19.71 -10.15
C HIS A 26 -25.74 20.79 -9.10
N PRO A 27 -26.42 20.83 -7.93
CA PRO A 27 -26.23 21.90 -6.95
C PRO A 27 -24.77 22.13 -6.53
N ILE A 28 -23.98 21.05 -6.46
CA ILE A 28 -22.54 21.13 -6.17
C ILE A 28 -21.78 21.89 -7.28
N ASN A 29 -22.09 21.66 -8.55
CA ASN A 29 -21.44 22.38 -9.65
C ASN A 29 -21.83 23.85 -9.68
N VAL A 30 -23.10 24.16 -9.41
CA VAL A 30 -23.56 25.55 -9.28
C VAL A 30 -22.79 26.26 -8.16
N ALA A 31 -22.64 25.64 -6.99
CA ALA A 31 -21.86 26.19 -5.88
C ALA A 31 -20.37 26.35 -6.24
N ARG A 32 -19.74 25.34 -6.85
CA ARG A 32 -18.34 25.40 -7.29
C ARG A 32 -18.10 26.56 -8.26
N GLN A 33 -18.99 26.73 -9.24
CA GLN A 33 -18.89 27.82 -10.21
C GLN A 33 -19.08 29.19 -9.56
N ALA A 34 -20.01 29.33 -8.62
CA ALA A 34 -20.19 30.56 -7.85
C ALA A 34 -18.93 30.93 -7.03
N GLU A 35 -18.16 29.93 -6.59
CA GLU A 35 -16.87 30.10 -5.92
C GLU A 35 -15.67 30.22 -6.88
N GLY A 36 -15.90 30.27 -8.21
CA GLY A 36 -14.83 30.33 -9.22
C GLY A 36 -14.04 29.03 -9.41
N LYS A 37 -14.52 27.89 -8.87
CA LYS A 37 -13.92 26.56 -9.02
C LYS A 37 -14.40 25.87 -10.30
N LEU A 38 -13.58 24.98 -10.85
CA LEU A 38 -13.95 24.17 -12.01
C LEU A 38 -15.09 23.18 -11.66
N PRO A 39 -16.16 23.06 -12.48
CA PRO A 39 -17.20 22.07 -12.26
C PRO A 39 -16.71 20.65 -12.59
N ALA A 40 -17.34 19.64 -11.99
CA ALA A 40 -17.22 18.27 -12.47
C ALA A 40 -18.07 18.11 -13.73
N THR A 41 -17.45 17.82 -14.87
CA THR A 41 -18.14 17.86 -16.17
C THR A 41 -18.77 16.53 -16.57
N ASN A 42 -18.14 15.42 -16.22
CA ASN A 42 -18.57 14.08 -16.58
C ASN A 42 -17.84 13.05 -15.72
N VAL A 43 -18.35 11.82 -15.70
CA VAL A 43 -17.57 10.67 -15.25
C VAL A 43 -16.57 10.28 -16.34
N TRP A 44 -15.38 9.86 -15.92
CA TRP A 44 -14.34 9.33 -16.80
C TRP A 44 -14.07 7.89 -16.39
N LEU A 45 -14.56 6.94 -17.18
CA LEU A 45 -14.40 5.51 -16.90
C LEU A 45 -13.12 5.00 -17.57
N TRP A 46 -12.18 4.53 -16.75
CA TRP A 46 -10.90 3.98 -17.18
C TRP A 46 -10.47 2.87 -16.22
N GLY A 47 -9.42 2.11 -16.57
CA GLY A 47 -8.89 1.06 -15.70
C GLY A 47 -9.78 -0.19 -15.61
N ILE A 48 -10.27 -0.68 -16.76
CA ILE A 48 -11.08 -1.90 -16.79
C ILE A 48 -10.31 -3.09 -16.21
N GLY A 49 -10.90 -3.74 -15.20
CA GLY A 49 -10.34 -4.90 -14.53
C GLY A 49 -11.39 -6.00 -14.32
N ARG A 50 -10.92 -7.24 -14.15
CA ARG A 50 -11.75 -8.35 -13.68
C ARG A 50 -11.29 -8.73 -12.27
N LYS A 51 -12.22 -9.20 -11.44
CA LYS A 51 -11.87 -9.78 -10.14
C LYS A 51 -10.90 -10.95 -10.38
N PRO A 52 -9.66 -10.90 -9.84
CA PRO A 52 -8.76 -12.03 -9.94
C PRO A 52 -9.25 -13.18 -9.06
N ALA A 53 -8.98 -14.41 -9.48
CA ALA A 53 -9.21 -15.60 -8.67
C ALA A 53 -7.95 -15.88 -7.85
N LEU A 54 -7.85 -15.27 -6.67
CA LEU A 54 -6.77 -15.53 -5.72
C LEU A 54 -7.19 -16.61 -4.73
N THR A 55 -6.26 -17.51 -4.42
CA THR A 55 -6.42 -18.48 -3.33
C THR A 55 -6.35 -17.75 -1.99
N PRO A 56 -7.24 -18.03 -1.02
CA PRO A 56 -7.16 -17.45 0.32
C PRO A 56 -5.79 -17.67 0.96
N PHE A 57 -5.29 -16.67 1.70
CA PHE A 57 -3.97 -16.72 2.35
C PHE A 57 -3.86 -17.90 3.33
N LEU A 58 -4.95 -18.18 4.06
CA LEU A 58 -5.04 -19.33 4.96
C LEU A 58 -4.86 -20.67 4.22
N ASP A 59 -5.36 -20.79 3.00
CA ASP A 59 -5.25 -22.04 2.23
C ASP A 59 -3.83 -22.22 1.66
N VAL A 60 -3.08 -21.13 1.46
CA VAL A 60 -1.70 -21.16 0.94
C VAL A 60 -0.68 -21.36 2.07
N TYR A 61 -0.84 -20.66 3.19
CA TYR A 61 0.17 -20.56 4.25
C TYR A 61 -0.32 -21.08 5.62
N GLY A 62 -1.59 -21.44 5.77
CA GLY A 62 -2.14 -21.88 7.06
C GLY A 62 -2.24 -20.79 8.13
N GLN A 63 -1.93 -19.54 7.79
CA GLN A 63 -1.94 -18.38 8.69
C GLN A 63 -3.11 -17.44 8.38
N ARG A 64 -3.58 -16.70 9.39
CA ARG A 64 -4.54 -15.60 9.23
C ARG A 64 -3.81 -14.26 9.30
N GLY A 65 -4.25 -13.33 8.46
CA GLY A 65 -3.66 -12.01 8.46
C GLY A 65 -4.66 -10.87 8.51
N LYS A 66 -4.13 -9.71 8.89
CA LYS A 66 -4.84 -8.43 8.90
C LYS A 66 -4.09 -7.39 8.08
N MET A 67 -4.84 -6.50 7.43
CA MET A 67 -4.33 -5.40 6.63
C MET A 67 -4.69 -4.06 7.29
N ILE A 68 -3.69 -3.20 7.50
CA ILE A 68 -3.88 -1.77 7.80
C ILE A 68 -3.45 -1.00 6.57
N THR A 69 -4.40 -0.37 5.88
CA THR A 69 -4.12 0.44 4.69
C THR A 69 -5.21 1.49 4.47
N ALA A 70 -4.81 2.63 3.88
CA ALA A 70 -5.72 3.65 3.39
C ALA A 70 -6.03 3.51 1.90
N VAL A 71 -5.33 2.62 1.18
CA VAL A 71 -5.38 2.51 -0.28
C VAL A 71 -6.38 1.43 -0.70
N ASP A 72 -7.36 1.79 -1.51
CA ASP A 72 -8.46 0.92 -1.93
C ASP A 72 -8.00 -0.31 -2.71
N LEU A 73 -6.92 -0.21 -3.49
CA LEU A 73 -6.32 -1.36 -4.16
C LEU A 73 -5.91 -2.44 -3.16
N LEU A 74 -5.20 -2.06 -2.09
CA LEU A 74 -4.74 -3.00 -1.07
C LEU A 74 -5.90 -3.50 -0.19
N ARG A 75 -6.94 -2.68 0.03
CA ARG A 75 -8.20 -3.14 0.65
C ARG A 75 -8.85 -4.25 -0.19
N GLY A 76 -8.85 -4.07 -1.51
CA GLY A 76 -9.33 -5.08 -2.46
C GLY A 76 -8.52 -6.37 -2.37
N LEU A 77 -7.18 -6.28 -2.35
CA LEU A 77 -6.31 -7.46 -2.20
C LEU A 77 -6.54 -8.19 -0.88
N ALA A 78 -6.63 -7.47 0.25
CA ALA A 78 -6.95 -8.06 1.55
C ALA A 78 -8.26 -8.86 1.51
N ALA A 79 -9.32 -8.28 0.92
CA ALA A 79 -10.60 -8.96 0.76
C ALA A 79 -10.50 -10.22 -0.14
N LEU A 80 -9.67 -10.17 -1.18
CA LEU A 80 -9.48 -11.30 -2.10
C LEU A 80 -8.73 -12.47 -1.47
N ILE A 81 -7.76 -12.19 -0.58
CA ILE A 81 -6.98 -13.22 0.12
C ILE A 81 -7.57 -13.61 1.48
N GLY A 82 -8.71 -13.03 1.86
CA GLY A 82 -9.42 -13.35 3.10
C GLY A 82 -8.84 -12.73 4.37
N TRP A 83 -8.14 -11.60 4.24
CA TRP A 83 -7.64 -10.83 5.38
C TRP A 83 -8.67 -9.84 5.89
N GLU A 84 -8.77 -9.72 7.22
CA GLU A 84 -9.53 -8.65 7.86
C GLU A 84 -8.80 -7.32 7.67
N ARG A 85 -9.58 -6.24 7.51
CA ARG A 85 -9.04 -4.89 7.35
C ARG A 85 -9.29 -4.12 8.64
N ILE A 86 -8.23 -3.55 9.19
CA ILE A 86 -8.32 -2.65 10.35
C ILE A 86 -8.39 -1.23 9.80
N GLU A 87 -9.52 -0.57 10.02
CA GLU A 87 -9.68 0.86 9.69
C GLU A 87 -9.05 1.70 10.81
N VAL A 88 -8.18 2.61 10.42
CA VAL A 88 -7.45 3.49 11.34
C VAL A 88 -7.86 4.92 11.08
N GLU A 89 -8.39 5.59 12.09
CA GLU A 89 -8.69 7.02 12.01
C GLU A 89 -7.41 7.82 11.71
N GLY A 90 -7.49 8.76 10.77
CA GLY A 90 -6.32 9.53 10.32
C GLY A 90 -5.43 8.82 9.30
N ALA A 91 -5.73 7.59 8.88
CA ALA A 91 -5.04 6.95 7.77
C ALA A 91 -5.55 7.50 6.41
N THR A 92 -4.91 8.56 5.91
CA THR A 92 -5.37 9.28 4.70
C THR A 92 -4.87 8.67 3.38
N GLY A 93 -3.79 7.91 3.42
CA GLY A 93 -3.13 7.40 2.21
C GLY A 93 -2.21 8.42 1.54
N TYR A 94 -1.91 9.53 2.22
CA TYR A 94 -1.03 10.56 1.73
C TYR A 94 -0.03 10.99 2.82
N THR A 95 0.78 12.01 2.57
CA THR A 95 1.87 12.44 3.48
C THR A 95 1.39 12.94 4.85
N ASP A 96 0.12 13.34 4.96
CA ASP A 96 -0.57 13.77 6.19
C ASP A 96 -1.18 12.62 7.01
N THR A 97 -0.92 11.35 6.63
CA THR A 97 -1.42 10.17 7.34
C THR A 97 -0.92 10.12 8.79
N ASP A 98 -1.75 9.64 9.72
CA ASP A 98 -1.32 9.39 11.10
C ASP A 98 -0.53 8.07 11.20
N TYR A 99 0.80 8.16 11.07
CA TYR A 99 1.72 7.01 11.17
C TYR A 99 1.63 6.34 12.54
N ALA A 100 1.51 7.14 13.60
CA ALA A 100 1.46 6.63 14.97
C ALA A 100 0.14 5.90 15.26
N ALA A 101 -0.99 6.35 14.70
CA ALA A 101 -2.25 5.63 14.79
C ALA A 101 -2.17 4.26 14.10
N LYS A 102 -1.53 4.17 12.92
CA LYS A 102 -1.30 2.89 12.25
C LYS A 102 -0.43 1.96 13.10
N GLY A 103 0.66 2.48 13.67
CA GLY A 103 1.55 1.72 14.56
C GLY A 103 0.82 1.19 15.81
N ARG A 104 0.02 2.05 16.48
CA ARG A 104 -0.80 1.65 17.64
C ARG A 104 -1.82 0.57 17.28
N ALA A 105 -2.57 0.76 16.20
CA ALA A 105 -3.57 -0.21 15.75
C ALA A 105 -2.94 -1.57 15.40
N ALA A 106 -1.74 -1.57 14.81
CA ALA A 106 -1.00 -2.78 14.53
C ALA A 106 -0.58 -3.51 15.82
N ILE A 107 -0.07 -2.78 16.83
CA ILE A 107 0.31 -3.34 18.13
C ILE A 107 -0.90 -3.95 18.85
N GLU A 108 -2.04 -3.25 18.85
CA GLU A 108 -3.29 -3.71 19.47
C GLU A 108 -3.83 -5.01 18.84
N ALA A 109 -3.58 -5.21 17.55
CA ALA A 109 -4.01 -6.39 16.81
C ALA A 109 -3.04 -7.59 16.89
N LEU A 110 -1.86 -7.45 17.50
CA LEU A 110 -0.89 -8.55 17.63
C LEU A 110 -1.45 -9.81 18.32
N PRO A 111 -2.19 -9.72 19.46
CA PRO A 111 -2.54 -10.91 20.25
C PRO A 111 -3.44 -11.94 19.55
N ASP A 112 -4.15 -11.55 18.49
CA ASP A 112 -5.13 -12.39 17.79
C ASP A 112 -4.82 -12.56 16.29
N THR A 113 -3.59 -12.25 15.86
CA THR A 113 -3.20 -12.23 14.45
C THR A 113 -1.85 -12.89 14.21
N ASP A 114 -1.78 -13.80 13.24
CA ASP A 114 -0.53 -14.48 12.88
C ASP A 114 0.37 -13.56 12.02
N VAL A 115 -0.23 -12.77 11.12
CA VAL A 115 0.48 -11.86 10.20
C VAL A 115 -0.26 -10.52 10.09
N ILE A 116 0.42 -9.40 10.37
CA ILE A 116 -0.12 -8.07 10.14
C ILE A 116 0.70 -7.38 9.05
N CYS A 117 0.01 -6.85 8.03
CA CYS A 117 0.62 -5.94 7.07
C CYS A 117 0.19 -4.50 7.37
N VAL A 118 1.17 -3.66 7.70
CA VAL A 118 0.98 -2.21 7.87
C VAL A 118 1.47 -1.52 6.61
N HIS A 119 0.55 -1.03 5.80
CA HIS A 119 0.85 -0.35 4.54
C HIS A 119 0.89 1.17 4.71
N VAL A 120 1.89 1.80 4.08
CA VAL A 120 2.10 3.25 4.10
C VAL A 120 2.43 3.75 2.70
N GLU A 121 1.47 4.49 2.12
CA GLU A 121 1.53 5.02 0.76
C GLU A 121 2.41 6.28 0.63
N ALA A 122 2.55 7.04 1.72
CA ALA A 122 3.17 8.36 1.72
C ALA A 122 4.55 8.47 1.03
N PRO A 123 5.47 7.49 1.14
CA PRO A 123 6.74 7.55 0.41
C PRO A 123 6.58 7.52 -1.12
N ASP A 124 5.53 6.87 -1.65
CA ASP A 124 5.25 6.79 -3.08
C ASP A 124 4.66 8.11 -3.60
N GLU A 125 3.68 8.65 -2.88
CA GLU A 125 3.06 9.95 -3.20
C GLU A 125 4.08 11.09 -3.22
N ALA A 126 4.95 11.18 -2.21
CA ALA A 126 6.05 12.14 -2.20
C ALA A 126 6.99 11.95 -3.41
N SER A 127 7.17 10.69 -3.83
CA SER A 127 7.95 10.33 -5.00
C SER A 127 7.32 10.77 -6.32
N HIS A 128 6.00 10.60 -6.47
CA HIS A 128 5.22 11.07 -7.62
C HIS A 128 5.21 12.61 -7.73
N GLU A 129 5.30 13.31 -6.60
CA GLU A 129 5.43 14.76 -6.59
C GLU A 129 6.86 15.24 -6.87
N GLY A 130 7.84 14.35 -6.71
CA GLY A 130 9.25 14.69 -6.78
C GLY A 130 9.73 15.45 -5.55
N ASP A 131 9.03 15.33 -4.42
CA ASP A 131 9.40 15.95 -3.15
C ASP A 131 10.32 15.04 -2.35
N GLN A 132 11.61 15.33 -2.42
CA GLN A 132 12.64 14.59 -1.69
C GLN A 132 12.48 14.71 -0.17
N GLN A 133 12.12 15.89 0.34
CA GLN A 133 12.07 16.14 1.78
C GLN A 133 10.86 15.44 2.39
N ALA A 134 9.71 15.49 1.71
CA ALA A 134 8.53 14.73 2.11
C ALA A 134 8.80 13.22 2.11
N LYS A 135 9.53 12.71 1.11
CA LYS A 135 9.88 11.29 1.05
C LYS A 135 10.79 10.86 2.21
N ILE A 136 11.83 11.64 2.50
CA ILE A 136 12.72 11.38 3.64
C ILE A 136 11.93 11.40 4.94
N LYS A 137 11.12 12.45 5.15
CA LYS A 137 10.27 12.56 6.33
C LYS A 137 9.33 11.36 6.48
N ALA A 138 8.68 10.92 5.41
CA ALA A 138 7.79 9.76 5.46
C ALA A 138 8.53 8.48 5.91
N LEU A 139 9.77 8.27 5.46
CA LEU A 139 10.60 7.15 5.91
C LEU A 139 10.97 7.25 7.40
N GLU A 140 11.35 8.44 7.87
CA GLU A 140 11.63 8.70 9.29
C GLU A 140 10.40 8.48 10.17
N GLU A 141 9.22 8.94 9.73
CA GLU A 141 7.94 8.73 10.42
C GLU A 141 7.57 7.24 10.47
N ILE A 142 7.79 6.48 9.39
CA ILE A 142 7.62 5.02 9.37
C ILE A 142 8.54 4.35 10.40
N ASP A 143 9.82 4.71 10.43
CA ASP A 143 10.79 4.14 11.35
C ASP A 143 10.40 4.43 12.82
N GLN A 144 10.14 5.70 13.12
CA GLN A 144 9.86 6.18 14.47
C GLN A 144 8.51 5.69 15.02
N HIS A 145 7.46 5.69 14.20
CA HIS A 145 6.09 5.50 14.68
C HIS A 145 5.50 4.12 14.37
N ILE A 146 6.11 3.35 13.46
CA ILE A 146 5.60 2.03 13.07
C ILE A 146 6.66 0.97 13.35
N VAL A 147 7.80 0.99 12.68
CA VAL A 147 8.79 -0.10 12.73
C VAL A 147 9.37 -0.24 14.13
N GLY A 148 9.90 0.84 14.72
CA GLY A 148 10.48 0.82 16.06
C GLY A 148 9.51 0.36 17.14
N PRO A 149 8.32 0.98 17.29
CA PRO A 149 7.32 0.57 18.27
C PRO A 149 6.82 -0.86 18.08
N LEU A 150 6.55 -1.31 16.84
CA LEU A 150 6.14 -2.68 16.58
C LEU A 150 7.24 -3.68 16.92
N HIS A 151 8.48 -3.39 16.55
CA HIS A 151 9.61 -4.27 16.85
C HIS A 151 9.79 -4.44 18.36
N ALA A 152 9.71 -3.34 19.13
CA ALA A 152 9.77 -3.38 20.59
C ALA A 152 8.58 -4.16 21.19
N ALA A 153 7.37 -3.98 20.67
CA ALA A 153 6.20 -4.73 21.13
C ALA A 153 6.34 -6.23 20.85
N LEU A 154 6.79 -6.62 19.65
CA LEU A 154 6.99 -8.01 19.25
C LEU A 154 8.04 -8.73 20.12
N GLN A 155 9.13 -8.03 20.49
CA GLN A 155 10.16 -8.57 21.37
C GLN A 155 9.62 -9.01 22.75
N SER A 156 8.52 -8.41 23.20
CA SER A 156 7.91 -8.74 24.49
C SER A 156 6.94 -9.93 24.46
N GLN A 157 6.58 -10.44 23.28
CA GLN A 157 5.49 -11.42 23.11
C GLN A 157 5.96 -12.86 22.79
N GLY A 158 7.28 -13.08 22.69
CA GLY A 158 7.85 -14.41 22.39
C GLY A 158 8.47 -14.48 20.99
N PRO A 159 8.44 -15.64 20.31
CA PRO A 159 8.94 -15.76 18.94
C PRO A 159 8.20 -14.83 17.97
N TYR A 160 8.95 -14.08 17.17
CA TYR A 160 8.39 -13.11 16.22
C TYR A 160 9.25 -13.00 14.98
N ARG A 161 8.69 -12.46 13.89
CA ARG A 161 9.46 -11.92 12.78
C ARG A 161 8.85 -10.60 12.33
N ILE A 162 9.69 -9.68 11.88
CA ILE A 162 9.28 -8.42 11.25
C ILE A 162 9.99 -8.30 9.90
N LEU A 163 9.26 -7.92 8.86
CA LEU A 163 9.74 -7.67 7.50
C LEU A 163 9.39 -6.23 7.13
N VAL A 164 10.37 -5.49 6.61
CA VAL A 164 10.19 -4.17 6.02
C VAL A 164 10.66 -4.22 4.57
N SER A 165 9.79 -3.80 3.64
CA SER A 165 10.08 -3.74 2.21
C SER A 165 9.11 -2.75 1.54
N PRO A 166 9.56 -1.91 0.59
CA PRO A 166 8.66 -1.36 -0.40
C PRO A 166 8.19 -2.47 -1.34
N ASP A 167 7.12 -2.22 -2.06
CA ASP A 167 6.57 -3.10 -3.11
C ASP A 167 7.14 -2.78 -4.50
N HIS A 168 7.52 -1.52 -4.76
CA HIS A 168 8.20 -1.13 -6.00
C HIS A 168 9.13 0.09 -5.86
N PRO A 169 10.07 0.29 -6.81
CA PRO A 169 10.81 1.53 -6.97
C PRO A 169 9.96 2.65 -7.58
N THR A 170 10.02 3.83 -6.98
CA THR A 170 9.47 5.06 -7.57
C THR A 170 10.50 6.18 -7.48
N PRO A 171 11.36 6.35 -8.51
CA PRO A 171 12.42 7.35 -8.46
C PRO A 171 11.89 8.79 -8.56
N LEU A 172 12.35 9.67 -7.67
CA LEU A 172 11.98 11.10 -7.66
C LEU A 172 12.22 11.80 -9.01
N ARG A 173 13.24 11.37 -9.75
CA ARG A 173 13.59 11.92 -11.08
C ARG A 173 12.54 11.62 -12.14
N THR A 174 11.92 10.43 -12.07
CA THR A 174 10.94 9.97 -13.06
C THR A 174 9.51 10.18 -12.59
N LYS A 175 9.28 10.35 -11.28
CA LYS A 175 7.96 10.61 -10.68
C LYS A 175 6.90 9.56 -11.04
N THR A 176 7.37 8.36 -11.35
CA THR A 176 6.55 7.23 -11.77
C THR A 176 7.26 5.95 -11.38
N HIS A 177 6.48 4.88 -11.24
CA HIS A 177 6.98 3.56 -10.89
C HIS A 177 8.00 3.10 -11.93
N SER A 178 9.03 2.40 -11.48
CA SER A 178 9.99 1.75 -12.37
C SER A 178 10.12 0.28 -12.02
N HIS A 179 10.55 -0.52 -12.99
CA HIS A 179 11.01 -1.88 -12.70
C HIS A 179 12.36 -1.82 -11.98
N GLY A 180 12.62 -2.79 -11.11
CA GLY A 180 13.89 -2.92 -10.40
C GLY A 180 13.74 -3.66 -9.08
N PHE A 181 14.89 -3.99 -8.47
CA PHE A 181 14.91 -4.52 -7.11
C PHE A 181 14.59 -3.43 -6.09
N VAL A 182 13.95 -3.84 -5.02
CA VAL A 182 13.72 -3.04 -3.81
C VAL A 182 14.46 -3.68 -2.63
N PRO A 183 14.96 -2.88 -1.67
CA PRO A 183 15.62 -3.43 -0.50
C PRO A 183 14.57 -4.00 0.46
N PHE A 184 14.85 -5.13 1.09
CA PHE A 184 14.06 -5.63 2.22
C PHE A 184 14.97 -5.91 3.42
N THR A 185 14.40 -5.89 4.61
CA THR A 185 15.09 -6.34 5.84
C THR A 185 14.15 -7.19 6.69
N ILE A 186 14.70 -8.22 7.33
CA ILE A 186 13.96 -9.11 8.24
C ILE A 186 14.72 -9.20 9.56
N ALA A 187 13.99 -9.18 10.67
CA ALA A 187 14.53 -9.47 12.00
C ALA A 187 13.61 -10.42 12.77
N GLY A 188 14.16 -11.13 13.75
CA GLY A 188 13.41 -11.99 14.66
C GLY A 188 13.87 -13.44 14.70
N THR A 189 12.98 -14.34 15.11
CA THR A 189 13.25 -15.76 15.38
C THR A 189 13.80 -16.48 14.15
N GLY A 190 14.97 -17.10 14.32
CA GLY A 190 15.65 -17.86 13.27
C GLY A 190 16.31 -16.99 12.19
N ILE A 191 16.42 -15.68 12.41
CA ILE A 191 17.10 -14.76 11.50
C ILE A 191 18.43 -14.33 12.13
N ALA A 192 19.53 -14.57 11.44
CA ALA A 192 20.85 -14.14 11.90
C ALA A 192 20.98 -12.61 11.76
N ALA A 193 21.40 -11.95 12.83
CA ALA A 193 21.62 -10.52 12.81
C ALA A 193 22.79 -10.16 11.88
N SER A 194 22.65 -9.05 11.15
CA SER A 194 23.73 -8.39 10.43
C SER A 194 23.94 -6.99 10.99
N ASN A 195 25.15 -6.44 10.83
CA ASN A 195 25.43 -5.04 11.19
C ASN A 195 25.20 -4.08 10.00
N ALA A 196 24.39 -4.50 9.01
CA ALA A 196 24.13 -3.69 7.82
C ALA A 196 23.09 -2.60 8.12
N THR A 197 23.22 -1.47 7.44
CA THR A 197 22.18 -0.45 7.34
C THR A 197 21.08 -0.91 6.38
N TYR A 198 19.87 -0.37 6.51
CA TYR A 198 18.76 -0.64 5.59
C TYR A 198 18.70 0.44 4.51
N ASP A 199 19.38 0.19 3.41
CA ASP A 199 19.40 1.03 2.21
C ASP A 199 19.71 0.17 0.97
N GLU A 200 19.49 0.72 -0.22
CA GLU A 200 19.68 0.00 -1.49
C GLU A 200 21.14 -0.46 -1.70
N VAL A 201 22.13 0.28 -1.20
CA VAL A 201 23.56 -0.02 -1.38
C VAL A 201 23.99 -1.20 -0.51
N ALA A 202 23.51 -1.24 0.74
CA ALA A 202 23.71 -2.35 1.66
C ALA A 202 22.96 -3.60 1.19
N ALA A 203 21.69 -3.46 0.80
CA ALA A 203 20.88 -4.55 0.28
C ALA A 203 21.47 -5.18 -0.98
N GLY A 204 22.06 -4.38 -1.88
CA GLY A 204 22.73 -4.87 -3.09
C GLY A 204 23.97 -5.74 -2.84
N LYS A 205 24.47 -5.82 -1.60
CA LYS A 205 25.58 -6.70 -1.19
C LYS A 205 25.10 -7.97 -0.49
N SER A 206 23.79 -8.09 -0.25
CA SER A 206 23.18 -9.25 0.42
C SER A 206 23.28 -10.49 -0.48
N PRO A 207 23.55 -11.68 0.09
CA PRO A 207 23.41 -12.94 -0.64
C PRO A 207 21.94 -13.37 -0.79
N HIS A 208 20.98 -12.67 -0.16
CA HIS A 208 19.56 -12.94 -0.29
C HIS A 208 18.95 -12.06 -1.36
N ASP A 209 18.56 -12.69 -2.47
CA ASP A 209 17.82 -12.09 -3.56
C ASP A 209 16.56 -12.90 -3.89
N PHE A 210 15.47 -12.19 -4.23
CA PHE A 210 14.23 -12.81 -4.65
C PHE A 210 13.80 -12.18 -5.97
N SER A 211 14.23 -12.76 -7.10
CA SER A 211 13.81 -12.31 -8.44
C SER A 211 12.29 -12.34 -8.60
N ASP A 212 11.65 -13.29 -7.93
CA ASP A 212 10.21 -13.41 -7.79
C ASP A 212 9.79 -12.90 -6.40
N GLY A 213 9.35 -11.64 -6.29
CA GLY A 213 9.03 -11.02 -4.99
C GLY A 213 8.02 -11.80 -4.14
N TRP A 214 7.08 -12.51 -4.76
CA TRP A 214 6.09 -13.35 -4.06
C TRP A 214 6.71 -14.52 -3.28
N ARG A 215 7.95 -14.93 -3.59
CA ARG A 215 8.67 -15.96 -2.83
C ARG A 215 9.17 -15.46 -1.47
N LEU A 216 9.30 -14.14 -1.29
CA LEU A 216 9.75 -13.54 -0.03
C LEU A 216 8.80 -13.87 1.13
N MET A 217 7.50 -13.94 0.88
CA MET A 217 6.51 -14.26 1.92
C MET A 217 6.76 -15.64 2.54
N LYS A 218 7.02 -16.66 1.71
CA LYS A 218 7.29 -18.02 2.19
C LYS A 218 8.55 -18.05 3.09
N PHE A 219 9.61 -17.36 2.65
CA PHE A 219 10.84 -17.20 3.45
C PHE A 219 10.58 -16.47 4.77
N PHE A 220 9.81 -15.37 4.74
CA PHE A 220 9.43 -14.60 5.91
C PHE A 220 8.65 -15.43 6.93
N LEU A 221 7.69 -16.25 6.49
CA LEU A 221 6.91 -17.13 7.37
C LEU A 221 7.71 -18.34 7.90
N GLY A 222 8.90 -18.60 7.35
CA GLY A 222 9.77 -19.71 7.79
C GLY A 222 9.34 -21.05 7.23
N GLU A 223 8.54 -21.05 6.17
CA GLU A 223 8.15 -22.25 5.45
C GLU A 223 9.23 -22.60 4.41
N SER A 224 9.74 -23.83 4.46
CA SER A 224 10.73 -24.37 3.50
C SER A 224 10.06 -24.80 2.21
#